data_AF-A0A3D5PYP3-F1
#
_entry.id   AF-A0A3D5PYP3-F1
#
_cell.length_a   1.000
_cell.length_b   1.000
_cell.length_c   1.000
_cell.angle_alpha   90.00
_cell.angle_beta   90.00
_cell.angle_gamma   90.00
#
_symmetry.space_group_name_H-M   'P 1'
#
loop_
_entity.id
_entity.type
_entity.pdbx_description
1 polymer ?
#
loop_
_entity_poly.entity_id
_entity_poly.type
_entity_poly.pdbx_seq_one_letter_code
_entity_poly.pdbx_strand_id
1 'polypeptide(L)'
;MSQTRILQPADNAYQYPLLIKQLLLSGPRYAPDQEIVYADKSKYTYTDLVDRIHRLANALTDAGVKAGDTVAVMDWDTPRYLECFFAIPMIG
;
A
#
# COMPACT_ATOMS: atom_id res chain seq x y z
N MET A 1 -15.06 31.62 18.76
CA MET A 1 -14.42 30.32 18.43
C MET A 1 -15.42 29.24 18.77
N SER A 2 -15.84 28.43 17.79
CA SER A 2 -16.76 27.31 18.04
C SER A 2 -16.04 26.24 18.89
N GLN A 3 -16.72 25.70 19.90
CA GLN A 3 -16.17 24.64 20.75
C GLN A 3 -16.35 23.30 20.02
N THR A 4 -15.24 22.69 19.58
CA THR A 4 -15.27 21.38 18.90
C THR A 4 -15.79 20.31 19.85
N ARG A 5 -16.90 19.66 19.48
CA ARG A 5 -17.48 18.54 20.24
C ARG A 5 -16.72 17.26 19.92
N ILE A 6 -15.94 16.74 20.88
CA ILE A 6 -15.28 15.44 20.77
C ILE A 6 -16.28 14.34 21.16
N LEU A 7 -16.54 13.41 20.25
CA LEU A 7 -17.39 12.25 20.49
C LEU A 7 -16.54 11.07 20.97
N GLN A 8 -17.08 10.29 21.90
CA GLN A 8 -16.43 9.05 22.34
C GLN A 8 -16.50 8.00 21.23
N PRO A 9 -15.42 7.23 20.99
CA PRO A 9 -15.44 6.07 20.10
C PRO A 9 -16.47 5.03 20.58
N ALA A 10 -16.96 4.19 19.67
CA ALA A 10 -17.77 3.03 20.04
C ALA A 10 -16.95 2.00 20.84
N ASP A 11 -17.60 1.22 21.71
CA ASP A 11 -16.91 0.25 22.58
C ASP A 11 -16.13 -0.82 21.80
N ASN A 12 -16.57 -1.13 20.57
CA ASN A 12 -15.92 -2.07 19.67
C ASN A 12 -14.96 -1.40 18.66
N ALA A 13 -14.71 -0.10 18.79
CA ALA A 13 -13.82 0.61 17.90
C ALA A 13 -12.37 0.14 18.13
N TYR A 14 -11.82 -0.56 17.15
CA TYR A 14 -10.42 -0.93 17.16
C TYR A 14 -9.58 0.24 16.67
N GLN A 15 -8.72 0.78 17.54
CA GLN A 15 -7.79 1.83 17.17
C GLN A 15 -6.70 1.23 16.27
N TYR A 16 -6.97 1.22 14.96
CA TYR A 16 -6.07 0.68 13.96
C TYR A 16 -5.17 1.78 13.41
N PRO A 17 -3.83 1.63 13.48
CA PRO A 17 -2.89 2.67 13.09
C PRO A 17 -2.89 3.20 11.64
N LEU A 18 -3.94 3.13 10.81
CA LEU A 18 -4.04 3.65 9.42
C LEU A 18 -2.74 3.76 8.59
N LEU A 19 -1.81 2.81 8.76
CA LEU A 19 -0.55 2.81 8.02
C LEU A 19 -0.82 2.31 6.61
N ILE A 20 -0.09 2.79 5.61
CA ILE A 20 -0.26 2.33 4.23
C ILE A 20 -0.14 0.80 4.12
N LYS A 21 0.81 0.19 4.86
CA LYS A 21 0.97 -1.28 4.91
C LYS A 21 -0.30 -2.01 5.36
N GLN A 22 -1.09 -1.38 6.21
CA GLN A 22 -2.29 -1.99 6.76
C GLN A 22 -3.44 -2.03 5.75
N LEU A 23 -3.50 -1.04 4.86
CA LEU A 23 -4.43 -1.05 3.73
C LEU A 23 -4.14 -2.22 2.80
N LEU A 24 -2.84 -2.47 2.51
CA LEU A 24 -2.40 -3.57 1.65
C LEU A 24 -2.86 -4.93 2.17
N LEU A 25 -2.81 -5.17 3.48
CA LEU A 25 -3.09 -6.48 4.09
C LEU A 25 -4.54 -6.95 3.91
N SER A 26 -5.48 -6.05 3.62
CA SER A 26 -6.89 -6.42 3.45
C SER A 26 -7.11 -7.34 2.24
N GLY A 27 -6.52 -7.01 1.09
CA GLY A 27 -6.61 -7.78 -0.16
C GLY A 27 -6.19 -9.24 -0.01
N PRO A 28 -4.91 -9.53 0.32
CA PRO A 28 -4.42 -10.91 0.45
C PRO A 28 -5.09 -11.67 1.60
N ARG A 29 -5.62 -10.99 2.62
CA ARG A 29 -6.29 -11.63 3.76
C ARG A 29 -7.69 -12.14 3.42
N TYR A 30 -8.48 -11.35 2.68
CA TYR A 30 -9.90 -11.66 2.45
C TYR A 30 -10.16 -12.22 1.05
N ALA A 31 -9.38 -11.82 0.06
CA ALA A 31 -9.59 -12.22 -1.33
C ALA A 31 -8.23 -12.35 -2.08
N PRO A 32 -7.36 -13.28 -1.67
CA PRO A 32 -6.02 -13.43 -2.24
C PRO A 32 -6.02 -13.64 -3.75
N ASP A 33 -6.99 -14.41 -4.26
CA ASP A 33 -7.12 -14.75 -5.68
C ASP A 33 -7.93 -13.72 -6.48
N GLN A 34 -8.42 -12.65 -5.83
CA GLN A 34 -9.12 -11.57 -6.54
C GLN A 34 -8.17 -10.88 -7.50
N GLU A 35 -8.64 -10.70 -8.72
CA GLU A 35 -7.83 -10.27 -9.84
C GLU A 35 -7.82 -8.75 -9.95
N ILE A 36 -6.62 -8.22 -10.12
CA ILE A 36 -6.32 -6.84 -10.51
C ILE A 36 -6.10 -6.86 -12.02
N VAL A 37 -7.00 -6.18 -12.75
CA VAL A 37 -7.02 -6.15 -14.21
C VAL A 37 -6.61 -4.77 -14.70
N TYR A 38 -5.61 -4.71 -15.59
CA TYR A 38 -5.20 -3.49 -16.25
C TYR A 38 -5.42 -3.61 -17.76
N ALA A 39 -6.55 -3.01 -18.19
CA ALA A 39 -7.02 -3.07 -19.57
C ALA A 39 -6.99 -4.50 -20.12
N ASP A 40 -6.50 -4.68 -21.33
CA ASP A 40 -6.22 -5.94 -22.02
C ASP A 40 -4.76 -6.39 -21.88
N LYS A 41 -3.96 -5.71 -21.04
CA LYS A 41 -2.50 -5.85 -21.02
C LYS A 41 -1.99 -6.81 -19.96
N SER A 42 -2.57 -6.76 -18.76
CA SER A 42 -2.10 -7.58 -17.66
C SER A 42 -3.18 -7.86 -16.64
N LYS A 43 -3.03 -9.01 -16.00
CA LYS A 43 -3.92 -9.50 -14.98
C LYS A 43 -3.12 -10.30 -13.96
N TYR A 44 -3.33 -10.03 -12.68
CA TYR A 44 -2.63 -10.69 -11.59
C TYR A 44 -3.47 -10.62 -10.32
N THR A 45 -3.15 -11.44 -9.32
CA THR A 45 -3.91 -11.53 -8.07
C THR A 45 -3.39 -10.58 -6.99
N TYR A 46 -4.11 -10.44 -5.88
CA TYR A 46 -3.55 -9.75 -4.70
C TYR A 46 -2.32 -10.45 -4.14
N THR A 47 -2.25 -11.78 -4.24
CA THR A 47 -1.03 -12.53 -3.88
C THR A 47 0.15 -12.11 -4.74
N ASP A 48 -0.04 -12.03 -6.06
CA ASP A 48 1.00 -11.57 -6.98
C ASP A 48 1.41 -10.12 -6.70
N LEU A 49 0.45 -9.25 -6.36
CA LEU A 49 0.73 -7.85 -6.02
C LEU A 49 1.71 -7.77 -4.84
N VAL A 50 1.45 -8.52 -3.76
CA VAL A 50 2.28 -8.51 -2.56
C VAL A 50 3.70 -8.98 -2.87
N ASP A 51 3.84 -10.06 -3.65
CA ASP A 51 5.15 -10.56 -4.06
C ASP A 51 5.93 -9.52 -4.88
N ARG A 52 5.24 -8.80 -5.78
CA ARG A 52 5.84 -7.74 -6.61
C ARG A 52 6.26 -6.53 -5.77
N ILE A 53 5.44 -6.11 -4.81
CA ILE A 53 5.76 -5.05 -3.85
C ILE A 53 7.03 -5.40 -3.06
N HIS A 54 7.14 -6.64 -2.55
CA HIS A 54 8.33 -7.07 -1.81
C HIS A 54 9.59 -7.08 -2.69
N ARG A 55 9.49 -7.52 -3.94
CA ARG A 55 10.62 -7.49 -4.89
C ARG A 55 11.07 -6.05 -5.16
N LEU A 56 10.14 -5.14 -5.37
CA LEU A 56 10.44 -3.72 -5.57
C LEU A 56 11.07 -3.09 -4.31
N ALA A 57 10.50 -3.38 -3.14
CA ALA A 57 11.04 -2.92 -1.86
C ALA A 57 12.50 -3.36 -1.67
N ASN A 58 12.79 -4.64 -1.90
CA ASN A 58 14.16 -5.16 -1.82
C ASN A 58 15.09 -4.46 -2.82
N ALA A 59 14.66 -4.27 -4.07
CA ALA A 59 15.46 -3.58 -5.07
C ALA A 59 15.76 -2.11 -4.71
N LEU A 60 14.79 -1.41 -4.10
CA LEU A 60 14.98 -0.04 -3.61
C LEU A 60 15.93 0.01 -2.40
N THR A 61 15.81 -0.95 -1.48
CA THR A 61 16.74 -1.09 -0.36
C THR A 61 18.16 -1.37 -0.84
N ASP A 62 18.34 -2.27 -1.81
CA ASP A 62 19.63 -2.58 -2.43
C ASP A 62 20.22 -1.38 -3.19
N ALA A 63 19.35 -0.53 -3.77
CA ALA A 63 19.74 0.74 -4.39
C ALA A 63 20.13 1.84 -3.37
N GLY A 64 19.96 1.57 -2.06
CA GLY A 64 20.40 2.44 -0.98
C GLY A 64 19.36 3.42 -0.46
N VAL A 65 18.08 3.26 -0.82
CA VAL A 65 16.98 4.05 -0.26
C VAL A 65 16.82 3.74 1.24
N LYS A 66 16.67 4.78 2.05
CA LYS A 66 16.55 4.69 3.50
C LYS A 66 15.29 5.35 4.02
N ALA A 67 14.98 5.03 5.27
CA ALA A 67 13.88 5.67 5.97
C ALA A 67 14.03 7.20 5.98
N GLY A 68 12.97 7.90 5.57
CA GLY A 68 12.95 9.35 5.46
C GLY A 68 13.45 9.92 4.12
N ASP A 69 13.96 9.08 3.22
CA ASP A 69 14.28 9.52 1.86
C ASP A 69 13.00 9.79 1.05
N THR A 70 13.05 10.79 0.17
CA THR A 70 11.95 11.06 -0.77
C THR A 70 12.23 10.37 -2.09
N VAL A 71 11.33 9.47 -2.51
CA VAL A 71 11.38 8.82 -3.82
C VAL A 71 10.30 9.42 -4.72
N ALA A 72 10.73 10.09 -5.80
CA ALA A 72 9.80 10.60 -6.81
C ALA A 72 9.41 9.49 -7.80
N VAL A 73 8.13 9.42 -8.14
CA VAL A 73 7.60 8.50 -9.15
C VAL A 73 6.97 9.32 -10.28
N MET A 74 7.41 9.08 -11.50
CA MET A 74 6.82 9.66 -12.71
C MET A 74 6.37 8.52 -13.61
N ASP A 75 5.11 8.15 -13.45
CA ASP A 75 4.45 7.09 -14.22
C ASP A 75 3.00 7.48 -14.49
N TRP A 76 2.37 6.77 -15.42
CA TRP A 76 0.93 6.83 -15.65
C TRP A 76 0.18 6.04 -14.56
N ASP A 77 -1.15 6.07 -14.60
CA ASP A 77 -1.98 5.18 -13.79
C ASP A 77 -1.84 3.73 -14.28
N THR A 78 -0.84 3.04 -13.77
CA THR A 78 -0.49 1.67 -14.11
C THR A 78 -0.38 0.80 -12.86
N PRO A 79 -0.47 -0.54 -12.99
CA PRO A 79 -0.09 -1.48 -11.96
C PRO A 79 1.27 -1.22 -11.28
N ARG A 80 2.23 -0.60 -11.99
CA ARG A 80 3.58 -0.35 -11.47
C ARG A 80 3.54 0.82 -10.52
N TYR A 81 2.75 1.85 -10.84
CA TYR A 81 2.46 2.92 -9.90
C TYR A 81 1.81 2.38 -8.61
N LEU A 82 0.89 1.42 -8.72
CA LEU A 82 0.30 0.75 -7.55
C LEU A 82 1.35 0.00 -6.71
N GLU A 83 2.29 -0.70 -7.36
CA GLU A 83 3.41 -1.35 -6.66
C GLU A 83 4.28 -0.31 -5.92
N CYS A 84 4.64 0.80 -6.58
CA CYS A 84 5.40 1.90 -5.99
C CYS A 84 4.69 2.54 -4.79
N PHE A 85 3.37 2.73 -4.89
CA PHE A 85 2.55 3.34 -3.85
C PHE A 85 2.65 2.59 -2.51
N PHE A 86 2.83 1.27 -2.55
CA PHE A 86 3.04 0.46 -1.35
C PHE A 86 4.52 0.25 -1.04
N ALA A 87 5.35 -0.11 -2.01
CA ALA A 87 6.74 -0.48 -1.76
C ALA A 87 7.55 0.66 -1.14
N ILE A 88 7.40 1.89 -1.66
CA ILE A 88 8.22 3.04 -1.25
C ILE A 88 7.92 3.46 0.20
N PRO A 89 6.67 3.71 0.64
CA PRO A 89 6.44 4.09 2.03
C PRO A 89 6.63 2.94 3.03
N MET A 90 6.62 1.68 2.57
CA MET A 90 6.75 0.52 3.44
C MET A 90 8.19 0.16 3.79
N ILE A 91 9.19 0.65 3.04
CA ILE A 91 10.61 0.45 3.37
C ILE A 91 11.14 1.37 4.49
N GLY A 92 10.43 2.45 4.82
CA GLY A 92 10.75 3.31 5.98
C GLY A 92 10.47 4.78 5.80
#